data_AF-A0A7C9J2N0-F1
#
_entry.id   AF-A0A7C9J2N0-F1
#
_cell.length_a   1.000
_cell.length_b   1.000
_cell.length_c   1.000
_cell.angle_alpha   90.00
_cell.angle_beta   90.00
_cell.angle_gamma   90.00
#
_symmetry.space_group_name_H-M   'P 1'
#
loop_
_entity.id
_entity.type
_entity.pdbx_description
1 polymer ?
#
loop_
_entity_poly.entity_id
_entity_poly.type
_entity_poly.pdbx_seq_one_letter_code
_entity_poly.pdbx_strand_id
1 'polypeptide(L)'
;MTNEPESRLEVSITPEVEAGQYANFASVWHTQDGFVLDFAVITRPPGLADNGDGQQYISVPTRIVSRVRIPPAQVFELMKALEQQLTAYENEVGHKI
;
A
#
# COMPACT_ATOMS: atom_id res chain seq x y z
N MET A 1 22.67 23.95 -26.29
CA MET A 1 22.06 23.11 -25.25
C MET A 1 20.57 23.13 -25.54
N THR A 2 20.00 22.03 -26.00
CA THR A 2 18.55 21.93 -26.27
C THR A 2 17.85 21.81 -24.92
N ASN A 3 17.10 22.83 -24.54
CA ASN A 3 16.29 22.81 -23.32
C ASN A 3 15.10 21.88 -23.60
N GLU A 4 15.20 20.62 -23.20
CA GLU A 4 14.03 19.74 -23.19
C GLU A 4 13.06 20.23 -22.11
N PRO A 5 11.76 20.31 -22.41
CA PRO A 5 10.79 20.79 -21.43
C PRO A 5 10.73 19.82 -20.24
N GLU A 6 10.84 20.39 -19.03
CA GLU A 6 10.77 19.64 -17.78
C GLU A 6 9.33 19.10 -17.60
N SER A 7 9.19 17.78 -17.52
CA SER A 7 7.88 17.14 -17.31
C SER A 7 7.50 17.22 -15.83
N ARG A 8 6.45 17.97 -15.51
CA ARG A 8 5.85 18.01 -14.17
C ARG A 8 4.58 17.17 -14.14
N LEU A 9 4.49 16.27 -13.16
CA LEU A 9 3.27 15.54 -12.87
C LEU A 9 2.27 16.49 -12.20
N GLU A 10 1.16 16.78 -12.88
CA GLU A 10 0.03 17.46 -12.29
C GLU A 10 -0.90 16.39 -11.70
N VAL A 11 -1.03 16.40 -10.37
CA VAL A 11 -1.84 15.43 -9.64
C VAL A 11 -3.15 16.08 -9.22
N SER A 12 -4.26 15.56 -9.72
CA SER A 12 -5.60 15.95 -9.29
C SER A 12 -6.25 14.80 -8.53
N ILE A 13 -6.93 15.11 -7.43
CA ILE A 13 -7.75 14.16 -6.67
C ILE A 13 -9.22 14.43 -6.94
N THR A 14 -10.01 13.38 -7.18
CA THR A 14 -11.46 13.55 -7.34
C THR A 14 -12.14 13.49 -5.96
N PRO A 15 -13.29 14.15 -5.77
CA PRO A 15 -14.00 14.15 -4.49
C PRO A 15 -14.31 12.74 -3.97
N GLU A 16 -14.53 11.78 -4.87
CA GLU A 16 -14.88 10.40 -4.52
C GLU A 16 -13.74 9.65 -3.81
N VAL A 17 -12.49 10.06 -4.02
CA VAL A 17 -11.30 9.41 -3.43
C VAL A 17 -10.55 10.33 -2.45
N GLU A 18 -10.96 11.59 -2.33
CA GLU A 18 -10.33 12.61 -1.48
C GLU A 18 -10.25 12.19 0.00
N ALA A 19 -11.32 11.59 0.52
CA ALA A 19 -11.36 11.10 1.90
C ALA A 19 -10.47 9.86 2.15
N GLY A 20 -10.04 9.17 1.09
CA GLY A 20 -9.34 7.91 1.17
C GLY A 20 -10.18 6.74 1.71
N GLN A 21 -9.56 5.56 1.80
CA GLN A 21 -10.15 4.39 2.46
C GLN A 21 -9.22 3.93 3.58
N TYR A 22 -9.80 3.66 4.76
CA TYR A 22 -9.04 3.13 5.87
C TYR A 22 -8.53 1.72 5.58
N ALA A 23 -7.22 1.52 5.74
CA ALA A 23 -6.55 0.23 5.68
C ALA A 23 -5.53 0.13 6.81
N ASN A 24 -5.43 -1.05 7.43
CA ASN A 24 -4.46 -1.34 8.49
C ASN A 24 -3.55 -2.52 8.14
N PHE A 25 -3.62 -2.96 6.88
CA PHE A 25 -2.78 -4.01 6.33
C PHE A 25 -2.47 -3.69 4.87
N ALA A 26 -1.23 -3.94 4.46
CA ALA A 26 -0.80 -3.84 3.07
C ALA A 26 -0.08 -5.13 2.67
N SER A 27 -0.43 -5.69 1.51
CA SER A 27 0.30 -6.78 0.87
C SER A 27 0.85 -6.30 -0.46
N VAL A 28 2.12 -6.59 -0.72
CA VAL A 28 2.78 -6.26 -1.97
C VAL A 28 3.27 -7.55 -2.62
N TRP A 29 2.87 -7.77 -3.85
CA TRP A 29 3.30 -8.90 -4.66
C TRP A 29 3.41 -8.46 -6.13
N HIS A 30 4.01 -9.30 -6.98
CA HIS A 30 4.17 -8.97 -8.39
C HIS A 30 3.72 -10.12 -9.29
N THR A 31 3.37 -9.74 -10.50
CA THR A 31 3.11 -10.62 -11.66
C THR A 31 4.14 -10.31 -12.72
N GLN A 32 4.09 -11.04 -13.84
CA GLN A 32 4.90 -10.70 -15.02
C GLN A 32 4.61 -9.28 -15.54
N ASP A 33 3.38 -8.79 -15.38
CA ASP A 33 2.92 -7.53 -15.98
C ASP A 33 3.01 -6.32 -15.01
N GLY A 34 3.43 -6.54 -13.77
CA GLY A 34 3.61 -5.45 -12.80
C GLY A 34 3.38 -5.84 -11.35
N PHE A 35 3.49 -4.83 -10.48
CA PHE A 35 3.31 -4.94 -9.04
C PHE A 35 1.86 -4.70 -8.66
N VAL A 36 1.41 -5.40 -7.63
CA VAL A 36 0.09 -5.29 -7.04
C VAL A 36 0.24 -4.94 -5.57
N LEU A 37 -0.39 -3.83 -5.19
CA LEU A 37 -0.48 -3.36 -3.82
C LEU A 37 -1.92 -3.51 -3.36
N ASP A 38 -2.13 -4.41 -2.41
CA ASP A 38 -3.42 -4.68 -1.79
C ASP A 38 -3.49 -4.05 -0.41
N PHE A 39 -4.42 -3.11 -0.24
CA PHE A 39 -4.73 -2.50 1.04
C PHE A 39 -5.98 -3.15 1.62
N ALA A 40 -5.90 -3.59 2.87
CA ALA A 40 -6.96 -4.33 3.52
C ALA A 40 -7.29 -3.80 4.91
N VAL A 41 -8.49 -4.14 5.38
CA VAL A 41 -8.95 -3.88 6.75
C VAL A 41 -9.35 -5.19 7.42
N ILE A 42 -8.97 -5.34 8.69
CA ILE A 42 -9.50 -6.39 9.56
C ILE A 42 -10.97 -6.06 9.85
N THR A 43 -11.87 -7.00 9.54
CA THR A 43 -13.32 -6.77 9.58
C THR A 43 -13.97 -7.19 10.90
N ARG A 44 -13.33 -8.08 11.65
CA ARG A 44 -13.76 -8.51 12.99
C ARG A 44 -12.54 -9.04 13.78
N PRO A 45 -12.63 -9.12 15.12
CA PRO A 45 -11.53 -9.61 15.94
C PRO A 45 -11.01 -11.00 15.50
N PRO A 46 -9.71 -11.28 15.66
CA PRO A 46 -9.17 -12.62 15.45
C PRO A 46 -9.89 -13.67 16.28
N GLY A 47 -10.09 -14.85 15.71
CA GLY A 47 -10.75 -15.96 16.39
C GLY A 47 -10.16 -17.31 15.99
N LEU A 48 -10.41 -18.33 16.80
CA LEU A 48 -10.02 -19.70 16.47
C LEU A 48 -10.93 -20.22 15.34
N ALA A 49 -10.30 -20.81 14.33
CA ALA A 49 -10.96 -21.54 13.25
C ALA A 49 -10.35 -22.94 13.14
N ASP A 50 -11.12 -23.86 12.58
CA ASP A 50 -10.71 -25.25 12.32
C ASP A 50 -10.63 -25.44 10.81
N ASN A 51 -9.57 -26.07 10.32
CA ASN A 51 -9.37 -26.34 8.89
C ASN A 51 -10.06 -27.63 8.40
N GLY A 52 -10.80 -28.34 9.27
CA GLY A 52 -11.50 -29.58 8.95
C GLY A 52 -10.65 -30.84 9.17
N ASP A 53 -9.34 -30.68 9.37
CA ASP A 53 -8.40 -31.76 9.68
C ASP A 53 -8.11 -31.85 11.20
N GLY A 54 -8.87 -31.12 12.01
CA GLY A 54 -8.71 -31.02 13.47
C GLY A 54 -7.55 -30.11 13.90
N GLN A 55 -6.93 -29.38 12.97
CA GLN A 55 -5.93 -28.36 13.31
C GLN A 55 -6.61 -27.00 13.47
N GLN A 56 -6.45 -26.41 14.66
CA GLN A 56 -6.92 -25.06 14.95
C GLN A 56 -5.88 -24.02 14.52
N TYR A 57 -6.37 -22.91 13.97
CA TYR A 57 -5.56 -21.76 13.60
C TYR A 57 -6.26 -20.45 13.97
N ILE A 58 -5.48 -19.37 14.05
CA ILE A 58 -6.03 -18.02 14.26
C ILE A 58 -6.49 -17.48 12.91
N SER A 59 -7.81 -17.34 12.75
CA SER A 59 -8.42 -16.67 11.62
C SER A 59 -8.45 -15.16 11.88
N VAL A 60 -7.89 -14.40 10.95
CA VAL A 60 -7.97 -12.93 10.91
C VAL A 60 -8.77 -12.54 9.67
N PRO A 61 -10.08 -12.28 9.79
CA PRO A 61 -10.94 -12.01 8.64
C PRO A 61 -10.66 -10.61 8.07
N THR A 62 -10.17 -10.56 6.85
CA THR A 62 -9.76 -9.33 6.16
C THR A 62 -10.59 -9.08 4.90
N ARG A 63 -10.70 -7.81 4.52
CA ARG A 63 -11.31 -7.40 3.26
C ARG A 63 -10.41 -6.38 2.55
N ILE A 64 -10.17 -6.60 1.27
CA ILE A 64 -9.48 -5.62 0.42
C ILE A 64 -10.37 -4.39 0.27
N VAL A 65 -9.82 -3.23 0.58
CA VAL A 65 -10.48 -1.92 0.41
C VAL A 65 -9.96 -1.21 -0.84
N SER A 66 -8.69 -1.44 -1.20
CA SER A 66 -8.10 -0.89 -2.43
C SER A 66 -7.06 -1.84 -3.01
N ARG A 67 -7.00 -1.92 -4.35
CA ARG A 67 -5.95 -2.61 -5.09
C ARG A 67 -5.38 -1.65 -6.13
N VAL A 68 -4.08 -1.39 -6.04
CA VAL A 68 -3.34 -0.58 -7.03
C VAL A 68 -2.41 -1.49 -7.82
N ARG A 69 -2.39 -1.33 -9.15
CA ARG A 69 -1.46 -2.02 -10.05
C ARG A 69 -0.50 -1.02 -10.65
N ILE A 70 0.78 -1.33 -10.59
CA ILE A 70 1.85 -0.40 -11.00
C ILE A 70 2.81 -1.10 -11.95
N PRO A 71 3.09 -0.52 -13.13
CA PRO A 71 4.11 -1.05 -14.02
C PRO A 71 5.49 -1.08 -13.35
N PRO A 72 6.36 -2.06 -13.66
CA PRO A 72 7.68 -2.17 -13.01
C PRO A 72 8.51 -0.89 -13.09
N ALA A 73 8.44 -0.17 -14.21
CA ALA A 73 9.17 1.09 -14.42
C ALA A 73 8.82 2.20 -13.41
N GLN A 74 7.62 2.17 -12.82
CA GLN A 74 7.12 3.22 -11.92
C GLN A 74 7.28 2.85 -10.43
N VAL A 75 7.51 1.57 -10.12
CA VAL A 75 7.61 1.10 -8.72
C VAL A 75 8.86 1.64 -8.02
N PHE A 76 9.96 1.82 -8.75
CA PHE A 76 11.17 2.39 -8.16
C PHE A 76 10.95 3.79 -7.60
N GLU A 77 10.22 4.65 -8.31
CA GLU A 77 9.93 6.00 -7.84
C GLU A 77 8.96 5.98 -6.65
N LEU A 78 8.00 5.05 -6.62
CA LEU A 78 7.15 4.84 -5.44
C LEU A 78 7.98 4.46 -4.21
N MET A 79 8.94 3.53 -4.35
CA MET A 79 9.79 3.11 -3.24
C MET A 79 10.64 4.26 -2.70
N LYS A 80 11.23 5.07 -3.58
CA LYS A 80 11.97 6.28 -3.17
C LYS A 80 11.10 7.27 -2.43
N ALA A 81 9.89 7.53 -2.94
CA ALA A 81 8.95 8.43 -2.28
C ALA A 81 8.57 7.92 -0.88
N LEU A 82 8.31 6.61 -0.74
CA LEU A 82 8.02 6.00 0.57
C LEU A 82 9.19 6.13 1.55
N GLU A 83 10.42 5.88 1.11
CA GLU A 83 11.63 6.02 1.93
C GLU A 83 11.85 7.48 2.38
N GLN A 84 11.65 8.43 1.46
CA GLN A 84 11.72 9.87 1.78
C GLN A 84 10.69 10.28 2.83
N GLN A 85 9.44 9.81 2.69
CA GLN A 85 8.38 10.10 3.64
C GLN A 85 8.62 9.44 5.01
N LEU A 86 9.14 8.21 5.03
CA LEU A 86 9.52 7.56 6.27
C LEU A 86 10.61 8.36 6.99
N THR A 87 11.66 8.77 6.27
CA THR A 87 12.74 9.58 6.82
C THR A 87 12.23 10.92 7.37
N ALA A 88 11.33 11.57 6.65
CA ALA A 88 10.71 12.82 7.11
C ALA A 88 9.91 12.61 8.41
N TYR A 89 9.08 11.58 8.46
CA TYR A 89 8.29 11.23 9.65
C TYR A 89 9.17 10.92 10.87
N GLU A 90 10.25 10.13 10.69
CA GLU A 90 11.18 9.82 11.79
C GLU A 90 11.84 11.08 12.36
N ASN A 91 12.20 12.04 11.50
CA ASN A 91 12.78 13.31 11.92
C ASN A 91 11.78 14.18 12.69
N GLU A 92 10.49 14.16 12.33
CA GLU A 92 9.44 14.91 13.00
C GLU A 92 9.10 14.33 14.38
N VAL A 93 9.00 13.01 14.48
CA VAL A 93 8.55 12.31 15.70
C VAL A 93 9.72 12.01 16.65
N GLY A 94 10.97 12.14 16.20
CA GLY A 94 12.15 11.99 17.04
C GLY A 94 12.41 10.55 17.52
N HIS A 95 11.81 9.56 16.85
CA HIS A 95 12.06 8.13 17.08
C HIS A 95 12.17 7.41 15.74
N LYS A 96 13.21 6.60 15.62
CA LYS A 96 13.32 5.59 14.57
C LYS A 96 12.37 4.45 14.93
N ILE A 97 11.45 4.08 14.03
CA ILE A 97 10.50 2.97 14.24
C ILE A 97 11.27 1.64 14.16
#